data_AF-A0A0R1LXH0-F1
#
_entry.id   AF-A0A0R1LXH0-F1
#
_cell.length_a   1.000
_cell.length_b   1.000
_cell.length_c   1.000
_cell.angle_alpha   90.00
_cell.angle_beta   90.00
_cell.angle_gamma   90.00
#
_symmetry.space_group_name_H-M   'P 1'
#
loop_
_entity.id
_entity.type
_entity.pdbx_description
1 polymer ?
#
loop_
_entity_poly.entity_id
_entity_poly.type
_entity_poly.pdbx_seq_one_letter_code
_entity_poly.pdbx_strand_id
1 'polypeptide(L)' 'MNGKIYFLEVKSKTGRARKDQIAFHQALTNYHVIHGLVRSPEEALTVVEGELVGYGFKES' A
#
# COMPACT_ATOMS: atom_id res chain seq x y z
N MET A 1 -12.48 18.09 0.53
CA MET A 1 -11.84 16.77 0.72
C MET A 1 -12.47 15.79 -0.26
N ASN A 2 -11.66 15.03 -1.00
CA ASN A 2 -12.09 14.36 -2.24
C ASN A 2 -12.66 12.94 -1.99
N GLY A 3 -13.01 12.61 -0.74
CA GLY A 3 -13.66 11.34 -0.35
C GLY A 3 -12.81 10.07 -0.53
N LYS A 4 -11.54 10.18 -0.94
CA LYS A 4 -10.67 9.03 -1.21
C LYS A 4 -10.17 8.38 0.08
N ILE A 5 -10.05 7.05 0.05
CA ILE A 5 -9.52 6.22 1.13
C ILE A 5 -8.18 5.64 0.68
N TYR A 6 -7.21 5.64 1.60
CA TYR A 6 -5.86 5.13 1.39
C TYR A 6 -5.51 4.11 2.47
N PHE A 7 -4.86 3.01 2.10
CA PHE A 7 -4.30 2.06 3.06
C PHE A 7 -2.77 2.03 2.94
N LEU A 8 -2.08 2.36 4.03
CA LEU A 8 -0.61 2.35 4.08
C LEU A 8 -0.15 1.31 5.10
N GLU A 9 0.49 0.25 4.61
CA GLU A 9 1.11 -0.78 5.43
C GLU A 9 2.57 -0.37 5.73
N VAL A 10 2.80 0.19 6.91
CA VAL A 10 4.13 0.72 7.28
C VAL A 10 5.04 -0.38 7.82
N LYS A 11 6.25 -0.52 7.25
CA LYS A 11 7.27 -1.49 7.70
C LYS A 11 8.62 -0.83 7.93
N SER A 12 9.42 -1.40 8.83
CA SER A 12 10.86 -1.07 8.96
C SER A 12 11.61 -1.42 7.66
N LYS A 13 12.87 -1.02 7.48
CA LYS A 13 13.67 -1.32 6.27
C LYS A 13 13.66 -2.80 5.83
N THR A 14 13.59 -3.74 6.77
CA THR A 14 13.62 -5.20 6.50
C THR A 14 12.30 -5.91 6.80
N GLY A 15 11.31 -5.21 7.36
CA GLY A 15 10.01 -5.78 7.69
C GLY A 15 9.27 -6.28 6.44
N ARG A 16 8.65 -7.46 6.55
CA ARG A 16 7.90 -8.10 5.46
C ARG A 16 6.40 -8.03 5.74
N ALA A 17 5.60 -7.98 4.70
CA ALA A 17 4.15 -8.20 4.81
C ALA A 17 3.90 -9.62 5.32
N ARG A 18 2.95 -9.74 6.26
CA ARG A 18 2.42 -11.02 6.69
C ARG A 18 1.44 -11.56 5.64
N LYS A 19 1.10 -12.85 5.70
CA LYS A 19 0.24 -13.51 4.70
C LYS A 19 -1.15 -12.89 4.59
N ASP A 20 -1.74 -12.53 5.73
CA ASP A 20 -3.03 -11.83 5.81
C ASP A 20 -2.97 -10.44 5.18
N GLN A 21 -1.88 -9.71 5.37
CA GLN A 21 -1.64 -8.40 4.74
C GLN A 21 -1.52 -8.52 3.22
N ILE A 22 -0.88 -9.59 2.73
CA ILE A 22 -0.81 -9.89 1.29
C ILE A 22 -2.21 -10.20 0.73
N ALA A 23 -2.99 -11.03 1.42
CA ALA A 23 -4.36 -11.34 1.02
C ALA A 23 -5.26 -10.08 1.00
N PHE A 24 -5.09 -9.19 1.98
CA PHE A 24 -5.82 -7.93 2.01
C PHE A 24 -5.39 -6.98 0.89
N HIS A 25 -4.09 -6.86 0.61
CA HIS A 25 -3.56 -6.15 -0.56
C HIS A 25 -4.19 -6.66 -1.87
N GLN A 26 -4.27 -7.99 -2.07
CA GLN A 26 -4.91 -8.56 -3.25
C GLN A 26 -6.39 -8.14 -3.36
N ALA A 27 -7.12 -8.12 -2.24
CA ALA A 27 -8.50 -7.63 -2.22
C ALA A 27 -8.59 -6.14 -2.60
N LEU A 28 -7.72 -5.28 -2.03
CA LEU A 28 -7.68 -3.85 -2.34
C LEU A 28 -7.34 -3.59 -3.82
N THR A 29 -6.39 -4.35 -4.39
CA THR A 29 -6.04 -4.29 -5.81
C THR A 29 -7.23 -4.63 -6.70
N ASN A 30 -8.00 -5.68 -6.36
CA ASN A 30 -9.19 -6.07 -7.12
C ASN A 30 -10.28 -4.99 -7.14
N TYR A 31 -10.41 -4.21 -6.06
CA TYR A 31 -11.34 -3.08 -5.99
C TYR A 31 -10.74 -1.74 -6.44
N HIS A 32 -9.51 -1.76 -6.98
CA HIS A 32 -8.78 -0.56 -7.41
C HIS A 32 -8.67 0.51 -6.31
N VAL A 33 -8.48 0.07 -5.06
CA VAL A 33 -8.31 0.97 -3.90
C VAL A 33 -6.85 1.39 -3.81
N ILE A 34 -6.59 2.67 -3.52
CA ILE A 34 -5.22 3.21 -3.39
C ILE A 34 -4.58 2.66 -2.12
N HIS A 35 -3.42 2.02 -2.26
CA HIS A 35 -2.72 1.43 -1.11
C HIS A 35 -1.27 1.06 -1.42
N GLY A 36 -0.45 0.88 -0.38
CA GLY A 36 0.92 0.41 -0.54
C GLY A 36 1.59 -0.02 0.75
N LEU A 37 2.68 -0.78 0.62
CA LEU A 37 3.63 -1.09 1.67
C LEU A 37 4.78 -0.08 1.62
N VAL A 38 4.92 0.71 2.68
CA VAL A 38 5.84 1.85 2.71
C VAL A 38 6.83 1.75 3.87
N ARG A 39 8.02 2.33 3.67
CA ARG A 39 9.12 2.30 4.64
C ARG A 39 9.57 3.68 5.10
N SER A 40 9.02 4.74 4.52
CA SER A 40 9.30 6.12 4.91
C SER A 40 8.12 7.05 4.59
N PRO A 41 8.09 8.27 5.16
CA PRO A 41 7.12 9.29 4.80
C PRO A 41 7.13 9.65 3.30
N GLU A 42 8.30 9.65 2.67
CA GLU A 42 8.45 9.97 1.24
C GLU A 42 7.78 8.91 0.35
N GLU A 43 7.89 7.63 0.73
CA GLU A 43 7.15 6.56 0.06
C GLU A 43 5.64 6.70 0.29
N ALA A 44 5.20 7.09 1.49
CA ALA A 44 3.79 7.35 1.76
C ALA A 44 3.22 8.49 0.89
N LEU A 45 3.97 9.59 0.75
CA LEU A 45 3.62 10.69 -0.13
C LEU A 45 3.55 10.22 -1.59
N THR A 46 4.51 9.42 -2.04
CA THR A 46 4.51 8.83 -3.38
C THR A 46 3.23 8.04 -3.67
N VAL A 47 2.75 7.25 -2.71
CA VAL A 47 1.48 6.50 -2.86
C VAL A 47 0.27 7.42 -2.92
N VAL A 48 0.20 8.43 -2.05
CA VAL A 48 -0.97 9.31 -1.93
C VAL A 48 -1.05 10.28 -3.12
N GLU A 49 0.04 10.94 -3.47
CA GLU A 49 0.11 11.91 -4.56
C GLU A 49 0.01 11.24 -5.94
N GLY A 50 0.61 10.05 -6.08
CA GLY A 50 0.54 9.26 -7.29
C GLY A 50 -0.71 8.39 -7.41
N GLU A 51 -1.56 8.36 -6.36
CA GLU A 51 -2.74 7.50 -6.28
C GLU A 51 -2.44 6.03 -6.62
N LEU A 52 -1.32 5.53 -6.12
CA LEU A 52 -0.78 4.23 -6.50
C LEU A 52 -1.56 3.07 -5.86
N VAL A 53 -1.88 2.07 -6.67
CA VAL A 53 -2.49 0.82 -6.22
C VAL A 53 -1.41 -0.24 -6.05
N GLY A 54 -1.28 -0.78 -4.84
CA GLY A 54 -0.39 -1.91 -4.56
C GLY A 54 1.09 -1.58 -4.47
N TYR A 55 1.49 -0.32 -4.27
CA TYR A 55 2.90 0.08 -4.19
C TYR A 55 3.68 -0.78 -3.18
N GLY A 56 4.91 -1.18 -3.52
CA GLY A 56 5.83 -1.85 -2.60
C GLY A 56 5.48 -3.31 -2.24
N PHE A 57 4.31 -3.81 -2.67
CA PHE A 57 4.03 -5.25 -2.69
C PHE A 57 4.71 -5.85 -3.92
N LYS A 58 5.52 -6.89 -3.72
CA LYS A 58 6.09 -7.66 -4.84
C LYS A 58 4.98 -8.55 -5.40
N GLU A 59 4.87 -8.63 -6.73
CA GLU A 59 4.10 -9.68 -7.37
C GLU A 59 4.61 -11.03 -6.84
N SER A 60 3.72 -11.74 -6.15
CA SER A 60 3.94 -13.10 -5.67
C SER A 60 3.64 -14.11 -6.76
#